data_AF-A0A9Q4FJH0-F1
#
_entry.id   AF-A0A9Q4FJH0-F1
#
_cell.length_a   1.000
_cell.length_b   1.000
_cell.length_c   1.000
_cell.angle_alpha   90.00
_cell.angle_beta   90.00
_cell.angle_gamma   90.00
#
_symmetry.space_group_name_H-M   'P 1'
#
loop_
_entity.id
_entity.type
_entity.pdbx_description
1 polymer ?
#
loop_
_entity_poly.entity_id
_entity_poly.type
_entity_poly.pdbx_seq_one_letter_code
_entity_poly.pdbx_strand_id
1 'polypeptide(L)'
;MNSASNRRSWVASANGHADFPLQNLPLGVFSHKGSEPCGGVAIGDLIVDLRAALRGGFFHGPAAHAADVASRDQLNDFFALGAAT
;
A
#
# COMPACT_ATOMS: atom_id res chain seq x y z
N MET A 1 24.23 -13.43 -4.42
CA MET A 1 23.98 -13.55 -2.97
C MET A 1 22.89 -12.54 -2.61
N ASN A 2 21.67 -12.99 -2.36
CA ASN A 2 20.52 -12.12 -2.08
C ASN A 2 20.70 -11.50 -0.70
N SER A 3 21.04 -10.22 -0.62
CA SER A 3 20.96 -9.46 0.63
C SER A 3 19.49 -9.21 0.93
N ALA A 4 18.80 -10.21 1.49
CA ALA A 4 17.46 -10.02 2.03
C ALA A 4 17.57 -9.01 3.17
N SER A 5 17.15 -7.78 2.89
CA SER A 5 17.14 -6.68 3.84
C SER A 5 16.39 -7.10 5.12
N ASN A 6 17.09 -7.11 6.26
CA ASN A 6 16.57 -7.43 7.60
C ASN A 6 15.65 -6.32 8.16
N ARG A 7 14.89 -5.65 7.28
CA ARG A 7 13.90 -4.64 7.66
C ARG A 7 12.68 -5.36 8.20
N ARG A 8 12.27 -4.93 9.39
CA ARG A 8 11.09 -5.43 10.09
C ARG A 8 10.01 -4.37 10.11
N SER A 9 8.76 -4.82 10.15
CA SER A 9 7.61 -3.96 10.34
C SER A 9 7.27 -3.83 11.82
N TRP A 10 6.70 -2.69 12.20
CA TRP A 10 6.01 -2.51 13.48
C TRP A 10 4.68 -3.27 13.51
N VAL A 11 4.10 -3.59 12.33
CA VAL A 11 3.01 -4.56 12.21
C VAL A 11 3.59 -5.94 12.48
N ALA A 12 3.30 -6.48 13.66
CA ALA A 12 3.92 -7.72 14.14
C ALA A 12 3.70 -8.90 13.17
N SER A 13 2.48 -9.07 12.66
CA SER A 13 2.12 -10.17 11.75
C SER A 13 2.81 -10.13 10.40
N ALA A 14 3.37 -8.98 9.98
CA ALA A 14 4.13 -8.89 8.73
C ALA A 14 5.55 -9.46 8.85
N ASN A 15 6.08 -9.64 10.06
CA ASN A 15 7.43 -10.15 10.27
C ASN A 15 7.46 -11.68 10.07
N GLY A 16 7.94 -12.12 8.92
CA GLY A 16 7.97 -13.55 8.56
C GLY A 16 6.68 -14.07 7.93
N HIS A 17 5.76 -13.18 7.54
CA HIS A 17 4.56 -13.55 6.81
C HIS A 17 4.93 -14.14 5.43
N ALA A 18 4.26 -15.22 5.03
CA ALA A 18 4.55 -15.89 3.75
C ALA A 18 4.21 -15.00 2.54
N ASP A 19 2.98 -14.47 2.50
CA ASP A 19 2.50 -13.71 1.35
C ASP A 19 2.68 -12.19 1.48
N PHE A 20 2.45 -11.61 2.67
CA PHE A 20 2.43 -10.16 2.88
C PHE A 20 3.52 -9.65 3.85
N PRO A 21 4.80 -10.04 3.68
CA PRO A 21 5.86 -9.45 4.48
C PRO A 21 6.10 -7.99 4.06
N LEU A 22 6.85 -7.24 4.87
CA LEU A 22 7.24 -5.85 4.57
C LEU A 22 7.95 -5.69 3.21
N GLN A 23 8.54 -6.76 2.70
CA GLN A 23 9.27 -6.80 1.44
C GLN A 23 8.37 -6.90 0.21
N ASN A 24 7.10 -7.32 0.37
CA ASN A 24 6.19 -7.52 -0.76
C ASN A 24 5.30 -6.30 -1.03
N LEU A 25 4.59 -5.82 0.00
CA LEU A 25 3.67 -4.65 -0.08
C LEU A 25 2.79 -4.63 -1.35
N PRO A 26 2.02 -5.70 -1.64
CA PRO A 26 1.18 -5.72 -2.83
C PRO A 26 0.02 -4.73 -2.69
N LEU A 27 -0.31 -4.08 -3.81
CA LEU A 27 -1.45 -3.18 -3.94
C LEU A 27 -2.72 -3.97 -4.29
N GLY A 28 -3.85 -3.54 -3.75
CA GLY A 28 -5.17 -4.09 -4.08
C GLY A 28 -6.28 -3.08 -3.80
N VAL A 29 -7.51 -3.40 -4.21
CA VAL A 29 -8.71 -2.64 -3.86
C VAL A 29 -9.49 -3.41 -2.80
N PHE A 30 -9.91 -2.74 -1.74
CA PHE A 30 -10.72 -3.32 -0.67
C PHE A 30 -11.89 -2.39 -0.30
N SER A 31 -12.84 -2.91 0.47
CA SER A 31 -13.91 -2.14 1.09
C SER A 31 -14.18 -2.66 2.51
N HIS A 32 -14.67 -1.80 3.39
CA HIS A 32 -15.01 -2.16 4.77
C HIS A 32 -16.48 -1.80 5.05
N LYS A 33 -17.28 -2.78 5.48
CA LYS A 33 -18.66 -2.57 6.01
C LYS A 33 -19.51 -1.52 5.26
N GLY A 34 -19.57 -1.61 3.93
CA GLY A 34 -20.37 -0.69 3.10
C GLY A 34 -19.70 0.63 2.75
N SER A 35 -18.42 0.82 3.08
CA SER A 35 -17.61 1.90 2.53
C SER A 35 -17.42 1.72 1.04
N GLU A 36 -17.20 2.83 0.34
CA GLU A 36 -16.75 2.79 -1.04
C GLU A 36 -15.43 2.01 -1.16
N PRO A 37 -15.22 1.26 -2.26
CA PRO A 37 -13.94 0.65 -2.56
C PRO A 37 -12.82 1.68 -2.59
N CYS A 38 -11.65 1.26 -2.12
CA CYS A 38 -10.46 2.08 -2.03
C CYS A 38 -9.22 1.20 -2.22
N GLY A 39 -8.19 1.76 -2.85
CA GLY A 39 -6.88 1.13 -2.88
C GLY A 39 -6.25 1.00 -1.49
N GLY A 40 -5.54 -0.09 -1.30
CA GLY A 40 -4.84 -0.45 -0.08
C GLY A 40 -3.59 -1.28 -0.36
N VAL A 41 -2.76 -1.44 0.68
CA VAL A 41 -1.56 -2.28 0.63
C VAL A 41 -1.66 -3.35 1.70
N ALA A 42 -1.50 -4.63 1.31
CA ALA A 42 -1.49 -5.71 2.29
C ALA A 42 -0.18 -5.74 3.09
N ILE A 43 -0.28 -5.91 4.41
CA ILE A 43 0.86 -6.02 5.32
C ILE A 43 0.52 -6.91 6.52
N GLY A 44 1.12 -8.10 6.56
CA GLY A 44 0.72 -9.15 7.50
C GLY A 44 -0.77 -9.48 7.34
N ASP A 45 -1.48 -9.50 8.46
CA ASP A 45 -2.94 -9.74 8.51
C ASP A 45 -3.77 -8.45 8.32
N LEU A 46 -3.13 -7.34 7.95
CA LEU A 46 -3.75 -6.02 7.86
C LEU A 46 -3.65 -5.44 6.45
N ILE A 47 -4.45 -4.41 6.21
CA ILE A 47 -4.39 -3.59 5.00
C ILE A 47 -4.15 -2.14 5.42
N VAL A 48 -3.18 -1.49 4.79
CA VAL A 48 -3.00 -0.04 4.86
C VAL A 48 -4.01 0.61 3.92
N ASP A 49 -4.92 1.42 4.47
CA ASP A 49 -5.86 2.24 3.71
C ASP A 49 -5.13 3.47 3.12
N LEU A 50 -4.99 3.52 1.79
CA LEU A 50 -4.26 4.60 1.12
C LEU A 50 -5.02 5.93 1.18
N ARG A 51 -6.36 5.91 1.19
CA ARG A 51 -7.18 7.13 1.33
C ARG A 51 -7.07 7.70 2.73
N ALA A 52 -7.07 6.85 3.75
CA ALA A 52 -6.83 7.28 5.13
C ALA A 52 -5.40 7.83 5.30
N ALA A 53 -4.40 7.15 4.75
CA ALA A 53 -3.00 7.59 4.85
C ALA A 53 -2.75 8.91 4.11
N LEU A 54 -3.36 9.11 2.93
CA LEU A 54 -3.31 10.38 2.19
C LEU A 54 -3.95 11.52 2.98
N ARG A 55 -5.15 11.33 3.52
CA ARG A 55 -5.81 12.33 4.38
C ARG A 55 -5.02 12.63 5.65
N GLY A 56 -4.29 11.65 6.18
CA GLY A 56 -3.38 11.80 7.30
C GLY A 56 -2.10 12.59 6.97
N GLY A 57 -1.86 12.91 5.71
CA GLY A 57 -0.69 13.70 5.29
C GLY A 57 0.62 12.93 5.29
N PHE A 58 0.59 11.58 5.22
CA PHE A 58 1.80 10.75 5.27
C PHE A 58 2.56 10.65 3.94
N PHE A 59 2.00 11.18 2.85
CA PHE A 59 2.64 11.22 1.54
C PHE A 59 3.02 12.65 1.15
N HIS A 60 4.17 12.80 0.50
CA HIS A 60 4.71 14.09 0.08
C HIS A 60 5.24 14.03 -1.35
N GLY A 61 5.27 15.19 -2.02
CA GLY A 61 5.81 15.31 -3.38
C GLY A 61 5.12 14.36 -4.37
N PRO A 62 5.87 13.74 -5.30
CA PRO A 62 5.32 12.80 -6.29
C PRO A 62 4.55 11.62 -5.66
N ALA A 63 4.93 11.18 -4.47
CA ALA A 63 4.24 10.10 -3.77
C ALA A 63 2.84 10.50 -3.31
N ALA A 64 2.59 11.79 -3.01
CA ALA A 64 1.25 12.26 -2.68
C ALA A 64 0.29 12.16 -3.87
N HIS A 65 0.76 12.55 -5.06
CA HIS A 65 -0.03 12.40 -6.28
C HIS A 65 -0.28 10.92 -6.62
N ALA A 66 0.74 10.08 -6.50
CA ALA A 66 0.61 8.65 -6.72
C ALA A 66 -0.37 8.00 -5.72
N ALA A 67 -0.31 8.40 -4.44
CA ALA A 67 -1.23 7.92 -3.41
C ALA A 67 -2.67 8.42 -3.61
N ASP A 68 -2.87 9.65 -4.09
CA ASP A 68 -4.20 10.15 -4.49
C ASP A 68 -4.84 9.24 -5.53
N VAL A 69 -4.11 8.98 -6.62
CA VAL A 69 -4.61 8.12 -7.69
C VAL A 69 -4.77 6.66 -7.22
N ALA A 70 -3.83 6.14 -6.42
CA ALA A 70 -3.92 4.79 -5.88
C ALA A 70 -5.05 4.60 -4.85
N SER A 71 -5.55 5.68 -4.24
CA SER A 71 -6.63 5.62 -3.23
C SER A 71 -8.05 5.58 -3.82
N ARG A 72 -8.16 5.54 -5.14
CA ARG A 72 -9.43 5.41 -5.88
C ARG A 72 -10.01 3.99 -5.77
N ASP A 73 -11.16 3.78 -6.39
CA ASP A 73 -11.87 2.50 -6.43
C ASP A 73 -11.24 1.45 -7.37
N GLN A 74 -10.27 1.86 -8.20
CA GLN A 74 -9.50 1.00 -9.09
C GLN A 74 -8.04 1.45 -9.20
N LEU A 75 -7.14 0.51 -9.52
CA LEU A 75 -5.69 0.77 -9.63
C LEU A 75 -5.23 1.10 -11.07
N ASN A 76 -6.13 1.11 -12.04
CA ASN A 76 -5.80 1.30 -13.46
C ASN A 76 -5.08 2.64 -13.71
N ASP A 77 -5.63 3.73 -13.18
CA ASP A 77 -5.05 5.07 -13.32
C ASP A 77 -3.68 5.13 -12.64
N PHE A 78 -3.52 4.46 -11.50
CA PHE A 78 -2.24 4.40 -10.78
C PHE A 78 -1.18 3.68 -11.60
N PHE A 79 -1.50 2.52 -12.19
CA PHE A 79 -0.57 1.81 -13.07
C PHE A 79 -0.26 2.59 -14.35
N ALA A 80 -1.21 3.39 -14.85
CA ALA A 80 -0.99 4.25 -16.02
C ALA A 80 0.00 5.40 -15.77
N LEU A 81 0.23 5.80 -14.51
CA LEU A 81 1.25 6.82 -14.18
C LEU A 81 2.67 6.35 -14.51
N GLY A 82 2.92 5.05 -14.51
CA GLY A 82 4.25 4.48 -14.67
C GLY A 82 5.19 4.76 -13.49
N ALA A 83 6.40 4.21 -13.56
CA ALA A 83 7.43 4.50 -12.58
C ALA A 83 8.05 5.87 -12.85
N ALA A 84 8.25 6.66 -11.79
CA ALA A 84 9.08 7.86 -11.88
C ALA A 84 10.53 7.44 -12.21
N THR A 85 11.10 8.09 -13.23
CA THR A 85 12.50 7.96 -13.63
C THR A 85 13.43 8.77 -12.75
#